data_AF-A0AAN7QF80-F1
#
_entry.id   AF-A0AAN7QF80-F1
#
_cell.length_a   1.000
_cell.length_b   1.000
_cell.length_c   1.000
_cell.angle_alpha   90.00
_cell.angle_beta   90.00
_cell.angle_gamma   90.00
#
_symmetry.space_group_name_H-M   'P 1'
#
loop_
_entity.id
_entity.type
_entity.pdbx_description
1 polymer ?
#
loop_
_entity_poly.entity_id
_entity_poly.type
_entity_poly.pdbx_seq_one_letter_code
_entity_poly.pdbx_strand_id
1 'polypeptide(L)'
;MNFPPQLLPPLYDAIFDEVSWATEDEPTEELRSLFKFKFYLLISKMFKPRQSLRKGNPHGNENGDIIYAKPEYEIFHKLSSWSFNFPLRKQLVSPDELKGYQPMGLVMAVEADKISTFRTELKSLVEDP
;
A
#
# COMPACT_ATOMS: atom_id res chain seq x y z
N MET A 1 2.55 -4.01 15.76
CA MET A 1 3.97 -3.74 15.44
C MET A 1 4.29 -2.41 16.09
N ASN A 2 5.32 -2.32 16.93
CA ASN A 2 5.60 -1.15 17.77
C ASN A 2 6.55 -0.17 17.07
N PHE A 3 6.34 0.08 15.78
CA PHE A 3 7.18 1.01 15.02
C PHE A 3 6.62 2.43 15.13
N PRO A 4 7.41 3.44 15.53
CA PRO A 4 6.94 4.83 15.65
C PRO A 4 6.46 5.37 14.29
N PRO A 5 5.22 5.89 14.17
CA PRO A 5 4.70 6.45 12.92
C PRO A 5 5.56 7.60 12.37
N GLN A 6 6.20 8.37 13.24
CA GLN A 6 7.09 9.50 12.89
C GLN A 6 8.29 9.08 12.04
N LEU A 7 8.66 7.81 12.08
CA LEU A 7 9.76 7.27 11.28
C LEU A 7 9.30 6.80 9.89
N LEU A 8 8.00 6.71 9.61
CA LEU A 8 7.50 6.29 8.30
C LEU A 8 7.89 7.28 7.19
N PRO A 9 7.67 8.60 7.31
CA PRO A 9 8.05 9.54 6.25
C PRO A 9 9.55 9.50 5.91
N PRO A 10 10.50 9.63 6.87
CA PRO A 10 11.92 9.59 6.52
C PRO A 10 12.37 8.22 6.00
N LEU A 11 11.73 7.12 6.43
CA LEU A 11 12.01 5.79 5.91
C LEU A 11 11.65 5.68 4.42
N TYR A 12 10.45 6.12 4.04
CA TYR A 12 10.02 6.06 2.64
C TYR A 12 10.78 7.08 1.78
N ASP A 13 11.06 8.28 2.30
CA ASP A 13 11.91 9.26 1.61
C ASP A 13 13.26 8.62 1.25
N ALA A 14 13.96 8.04 2.25
CA ALA A 14 15.26 7.39 2.03
C ALA A 14 15.20 6.24 1.02
N ILE A 15 14.19 5.37 1.06
CA ILE A 15 14.07 4.24 0.11
C ILE A 15 13.92 4.73 -1.33
N PHE A 16 13.03 5.71 -1.56
CA PHE A 16 12.76 6.20 -2.90
C PHE A 16 13.91 7.08 -3.42
N ASP A 17 14.59 7.84 -2.54
CA ASP A 17 15.78 8.61 -2.91
C ASP A 17 16.92 7.65 -3.30
N GLU A 18 17.15 6.58 -2.54
CA GLU A 18 18.16 5.57 -2.87
C GLU A 18 17.93 4.92 -4.25
N VAL A 19 16.67 4.58 -4.56
CA VAL A 19 16.31 4.07 -5.89
C VAL A 19 16.58 5.10 -6.99
N SER A 20 16.32 6.38 -6.73
CA SER A 20 16.64 7.45 -7.68
C SER A 20 18.15 7.59 -7.87
N TRP A 21 18.91 7.65 -6.78
CA TRP A 21 20.37 7.81 -6.79
C TRP A 21 21.07 6.64 -7.47
N ALA A 22 20.58 5.41 -7.29
CA ALA A 22 21.13 4.24 -7.97
C ALA A 22 21.09 4.36 -9.50
N THR A 23 20.18 5.19 -10.06
CA THR A 23 20.16 5.42 -11.52
C THR A 23 21.21 6.44 -11.96
N GLU A 24 21.80 7.24 -11.08
CA GLU A 24 22.75 8.32 -11.43
C GLU A 24 24.14 7.80 -11.80
N ASP A 25 24.49 6.61 -11.31
CA ASP A 25 25.76 5.91 -11.58
C ASP A 25 25.92 5.50 -13.06
N GLU A 26 24.83 5.48 -13.83
CA GLU A 26 24.86 5.13 -15.24
C GLU A 26 25.60 6.20 -16.08
N PRO A 27 26.44 5.80 -17.04
CA PRO A 27 27.40 6.70 -17.69
C PRO A 27 26.77 7.66 -18.70
N THR A 28 25.56 7.40 -19.18
CA THR A 28 24.87 8.23 -20.19
C THR A 28 23.44 8.55 -19.75
N GLU A 29 22.91 9.70 -20.18
CA GLU A 29 21.53 10.10 -19.87
C GLU A 29 20.48 9.11 -20.39
N GLU A 30 20.76 8.47 -21.54
CA GLU A 30 19.89 7.45 -22.12
C GLU A 30 19.76 6.24 -21.19
N LEU A 31 20.89 5.72 -20.67
CA LEU A 31 20.89 4.62 -19.71
C LEU A 31 20.21 5.01 -18.40
N ARG A 32 20.53 6.19 -17.85
CA ARG A 32 19.85 6.73 -16.66
C ARG A 32 18.34 6.70 -16.83
N SER A 33 17.83 7.15 -17.98
CA SER A 33 16.39 7.14 -18.27
C SER A 33 15.81 5.75 -18.47
N LEU A 34 16.58 4.79 -19.01
CA LEU A 34 16.12 3.41 -19.21
C LEU A 34 15.94 2.65 -17.89
N PHE A 35 16.77 2.96 -16.89
CA PHE A 35 16.71 2.32 -15.57
C PHE A 35 15.77 3.00 -14.58
N LYS A 36 15.22 4.18 -14.90
CA LYS A 36 14.18 4.80 -14.08
C LYS A 36 12.93 3.93 -14.04
N PHE A 37 12.47 3.66 -12.82
CA PHE A 37 11.27 2.87 -12.63
C PHE A 37 10.06 3.63 -13.14
N LYS A 38 9.20 2.93 -13.87
CA LYS A 38 7.88 3.44 -14.28
C LYS A 38 6.82 3.11 -13.24
N PHE A 39 6.97 1.96 -12.57
CA PHE A 39 6.03 1.46 -11.59
C PHE A 39 6.77 0.85 -10.40
N TYR A 40 6.18 0.99 -9.23
CA TYR A 40 6.51 0.24 -8.03
C TYR A 40 5.42 -0.80 -7.79
N LEU A 41 5.82 -2.07 -7.63
CA LEU A 41 4.91 -3.15 -7.28
C LEU A 41 4.95 -3.35 -5.76
N LEU A 42 3.85 -3.07 -5.08
CA LEU A 42 3.71 -3.25 -3.65
C LEU A 42 2.87 -4.49 -3.35
N ILE A 43 3.34 -5.30 -2.41
CA ILE A 43 2.63 -6.45 -1.89
C ILE A 43 2.36 -6.20 -0.42
N SER A 44 1.08 -6.18 -0.05
CA SER A 44 0.64 -5.92 1.31
C SER A 44 -0.46 -6.88 1.73
N LYS A 45 -0.97 -6.65 2.93
CA LYS A 45 -2.07 -7.42 3.52
C LYS A 45 -3.18 -6.46 3.89
N MET A 46 -4.40 -6.87 3.60
CA MET A 46 -5.62 -6.18 4.03
C MET A 46 -6.64 -7.21 4.53
N PHE A 47 -7.71 -6.72 5.13
CA PHE A 47 -8.78 -7.55 5.63
C PHE A 47 -10.10 -7.08 5.02
N LYS A 48 -10.85 -8.03 4.44
CA LYS A 48 -12.19 -7.77 3.89
C LYS A 48 -13.25 -8.47 4.74
N PRO A 49 -14.47 -7.92 4.87
CA PRO A 49 -15.57 -8.61 5.53
C PRO A 49 -15.83 -9.99 4.87
N ARG A 50 -16.06 -11.03 5.68
CA ARG A 50 -16.45 -12.36 5.16
C ARG A 50 -17.81 -12.27 4.48
N GLN A 51 -17.88 -12.73 3.23
CA GLN A 51 -19.11 -12.67 2.42
C GLN A 51 -20.28 -13.47 3.02
N SER A 52 -20.04 -14.45 3.90
CA SER A 52 -21.09 -15.32 4.47
C SER A 52 -22.10 -14.63 5.39
N LEU A 53 -21.92 -13.34 5.73
CA LEU A 53 -22.87 -12.57 6.57
C LEU A 53 -23.76 -11.60 5.77
N ARG A 54 -23.54 -11.41 4.47
CA ARG A 54 -24.33 -10.48 3.64
C ARG A 54 -25.43 -11.21 2.87
N LYS A 55 -26.50 -11.62 3.56
CA LYS A 55 -27.82 -11.78 2.92
C LYS A 55 -28.49 -10.40 2.88
N GLY A 56 -28.30 -9.67 1.79
CA GLY A 56 -29.06 -8.42 1.56
C GLY A 56 -28.37 -7.43 0.62
N ASN A 57 -29.03 -7.19 -0.51
CA ASN A 57 -28.81 -6.17 -1.54
C ASN A 57 -27.52 -6.23 -2.40
N PRO A 58 -27.66 -6.45 -3.73
CA PRO A 58 -26.56 -6.40 -4.69
C PRO A 58 -26.12 -4.97 -5.09
N HIS A 59 -26.67 -3.92 -4.45
CA HIS A 59 -26.38 -2.52 -4.75
C HIS A 59 -25.64 -1.75 -3.63
N GLY A 60 -25.12 -2.45 -2.63
CA GLY A 60 -24.28 -1.85 -1.60
C GLY A 60 -22.84 -1.73 -2.11
N ASN A 61 -22.31 -0.50 -2.15
CA ASN A 61 -20.92 -0.15 -2.44
C ASN A 61 -19.95 -1.29 -2.10
N GLU A 62 -19.28 -1.87 -3.10
CA GLU A 62 -18.43 -3.05 -2.97
C GLU A 62 -17.25 -2.85 -2.00
N ASN A 63 -16.98 -1.60 -1.63
CA ASN A 63 -16.15 -1.20 -0.49
C ASN A 63 -16.90 -1.38 0.84
N GLY A 64 -17.11 -2.62 1.28
CA GLY A 64 -17.21 -2.85 2.73
C GLY A 64 -15.91 -2.40 3.40
N ASP A 65 -15.96 -1.78 4.58
CA ASP A 65 -14.79 -1.23 5.30
C ASP A 65 -13.57 -2.15 5.18
N ILE A 66 -12.66 -1.81 4.27
CA ILE A 66 -11.42 -2.55 4.10
C ILE A 66 -10.49 -2.10 5.21
N ILE A 67 -10.02 -3.05 6.02
CA ILE A 67 -9.03 -2.73 7.06
C ILE A 67 -7.64 -2.99 6.48
N TYR A 68 -6.83 -1.94 6.39
CA TYR A 68 -5.43 -2.08 6.00
C TYR A 68 -4.59 -2.49 7.20
N ALA A 69 -3.61 -3.37 6.99
CA ALA A 69 -2.71 -3.79 8.06
C ALA A 69 -1.85 -2.64 8.60
N LYS A 70 -1.63 -1.61 7.77
CA LYS A 70 -0.96 -0.37 8.13
C LYS A 70 -1.58 0.78 7.33
N PRO A 71 -1.68 2.01 7.88
CA PRO A 71 -2.41 3.10 7.25
C PRO A 71 -1.74 3.60 5.96
N GLU A 72 -0.42 3.52 5.82
CA GLU A 72 0.29 3.93 4.59
C GLU A 72 -0.12 3.10 3.36
N TYR A 73 -0.61 1.87 3.56
CA TYR A 73 -1.08 1.02 2.46
C TYR A 73 -2.40 1.52 1.86
N GLU A 74 -3.20 2.25 2.62
CA GLU A 74 -4.40 2.89 2.07
C GLU A 74 -4.03 3.96 1.04
N ILE A 75 -3.00 4.76 1.34
CA ILE A 75 -2.48 5.79 0.43
C ILE A 75 -1.98 5.14 -0.86
N PHE A 76 -1.15 4.10 -0.76
CA PHE A 76 -0.69 3.37 -1.95
C PHE A 76 -1.84 2.76 -2.75
N HIS A 77 -2.88 2.25 -2.08
CA HIS A 77 -4.01 1.67 -2.79
C HIS A 77 -4.81 2.75 -3.55
N LYS A 78 -5.02 3.93 -2.96
CA LYS A 78 -5.65 5.08 -3.62
C LYS A 78 -4.85 5.58 -4.83
N LEU A 79 -3.52 5.59 -4.73
CA LEU A 79 -2.63 6.05 -5.78
C LEU A 79 -2.28 4.98 -6.83
N SER A 80 -2.72 3.74 -6.62
CA SER A 80 -2.40 2.63 -7.53
C SER A 80 -3.15 2.76 -8.86
N SER A 81 -2.44 2.51 -9.97
CA SER A 81 -3.05 2.45 -11.30
C SER A 81 -3.90 1.20 -11.48
N TRP A 82 -3.49 0.11 -10.83
CA TRP A 82 -4.29 -1.08 -10.67
C TRP A 82 -3.94 -1.81 -9.37
N SER A 83 -4.92 -2.55 -8.87
CA SER A 83 -4.73 -3.45 -7.74
C SER A 83 -5.55 -4.73 -7.93
N PHE A 84 -5.08 -5.82 -7.32
CA PHE A 84 -5.90 -7.00 -7.14
C PHE A 84 -5.62 -7.64 -5.79
N ASN A 85 -6.55 -8.49 -5.36
CA ASN A 85 -6.47 -9.14 -4.06
C ASN A 85 -6.82 -10.61 -4.14
N PHE A 86 -6.22 -11.40 -3.25
CA PHE A 86 -6.39 -12.84 -3.22
C PHE A 86 -6.50 -13.36 -1.79
N PRO A 87 -7.28 -14.43 -1.54
CA PRO A 87 -7.47 -14.96 -0.20
C PRO A 87 -6.19 -15.59 0.35
N LEU A 88 -5.83 -15.27 1.59
CA LEU A 88 -4.68 -15.91 2.27
C LEU A 88 -5.13 -17.22 2.94
N ARG A 89 -4.33 -18.29 2.77
CA ARG A 89 -4.74 -19.68 3.08
C ARG A 89 -4.99 -19.99 4.56
N LYS A 90 -4.46 -19.21 5.52
CA LYS A 90 -4.79 -19.24 6.97
C LYS A 90 -3.95 -18.21 7.71
N GLN A 91 -4.53 -17.56 8.71
CA GLN A 91 -3.80 -16.80 9.73
C GLN A 91 -3.90 -17.56 11.06
N LEU A 92 -2.74 -17.86 11.67
CA LEU A 92 -2.64 -18.32 13.04
C LEU A 92 -3.03 -17.12 13.94
N VAL A 93 -4.22 -17.17 14.50
CA VAL A 93 -4.79 -16.18 15.43
C VAL A 93 -5.12 -14.84 14.77
N SER A 94 -6.42 -14.54 14.68
CA SER A 94 -6.93 -13.20 14.42
C SER A 94 -7.26 -12.58 15.78
N PRO A 95 -6.81 -11.34 16.08
CA PRO A 95 -7.34 -10.58 17.21
C PRO A 95 -8.87 -10.62 17.20
N ASP A 96 -9.49 -10.57 18.38
CA ASP A 96 -10.95 -10.62 18.53
C ASP A 96 -11.65 -9.52 17.71
N GLU A 97 -10.99 -8.37 17.55
CA GLU A 97 -11.44 -7.22 16.74
C GLU A 97 -11.56 -7.53 15.23
N LEU A 98 -10.86 -8.56 14.74
CA LEU A 98 -10.92 -9.01 13.34
C LEU A 98 -11.84 -10.22 13.16
N LYS A 99 -12.65 -10.59 14.17
CA LYS A 99 -13.72 -11.58 14.04
C LYS A 99 -14.71 -11.10 12.97
N GLY A 100 -14.90 -11.92 11.93
CA GLY A 100 -15.78 -11.59 10.80
C GLY A 100 -15.06 -11.07 9.56
N TYR A 101 -13.75 -10.80 9.64
CA TYR A 101 -12.92 -10.47 8.50
C TYR A 101 -12.17 -11.68 7.94
N GLN A 102 -11.84 -11.60 6.65
CA GLN A 102 -10.98 -12.54 5.93
C GLN A 102 -9.68 -11.82 5.54
N PRO A 103 -8.51 -12.38 5.89
CA PRO A 103 -7.24 -11.84 5.44
C PRO A 103 -7.05 -12.06 3.94
N MET A 104 -6.67 -10.99 3.25
CA MET A 104 -6.42 -10.93 1.83
C MET A 104 -4.99 -10.44 1.59
N GLY A 105 -4.31 -11.02 0.62
CA GLY A 105 -3.13 -10.40 0.01
C GLY A 105 -3.61 -9.31 -0.93
N LEU A 106 -2.89 -8.19 -0.97
CA LEU A 106 -3.16 -7.06 -1.84
C LEU A 106 -1.89 -6.77 -2.66
N VAL A 107 -2.03 -6.73 -3.97
CA VAL A 107 -0.97 -6.33 -4.90
C VAL A 107 -1.40 -5.03 -5.55
N MET A 108 -0.50 -4.06 -5.58
CA MET A 108 -0.74 -2.71 -6.11
C MET A 108 0.41 -2.32 -7.03
N ALA A 109 0.09 -1.80 -8.22
CA ALA A 109 1.07 -1.12 -9.05
C ALA A 109 0.86 0.38 -8.95
N VAL A 110 1.90 1.10 -8.55
CA VAL A 110 1.88 2.55 -8.36
C VAL A 110 2.85 3.16 -9.34
N GLU A 111 2.39 4.12 -10.15
CA GLU A 111 3.25 4.86 -11.07
C GLU A 111 4.29 5.69 -10.29
N ALA A 112 5.49 5.78 -10.84
CA ALA A 112 6.59 6.46 -10.17
C ALA A 112 6.36 7.97 -9.98
N ASP A 113 5.53 8.59 -10.82
CA ASP A 113 5.14 10.00 -10.69
C ASP A 113 4.31 10.27 -9.41
N LYS A 114 3.55 9.27 -8.93
CA LYS A 114 2.70 9.35 -7.73
C LYS A 114 3.48 9.29 -6.42
N ILE A 115 4.78 8.96 -6.45
CA ILE A 115 5.59 8.89 -5.23
C ILE A 115 5.69 10.24 -4.53
N SER A 116 5.72 11.34 -5.29
CA SER A 116 5.68 12.70 -4.72
C SER A 116 4.39 12.95 -3.92
N THR A 117 3.23 12.61 -4.49
CA THR A 117 1.92 12.70 -3.82
C THR A 117 1.87 11.79 -2.59
N PHE A 118 2.35 10.55 -2.71
CA PHE A 118 2.45 9.61 -1.60
C PHE A 118 3.26 10.20 -0.43
N ARG A 119 4.44 10.77 -0.69
CA ARG A 119 5.30 11.38 0.34
C ARG A 119 4.58 12.51 1.08
N THR A 120 3.83 13.36 0.36
CA THR A 120 3.05 14.43 0.96
C THR A 120 1.92 13.88 1.83
N GLU A 121 1.10 12.97 1.31
CA GLU A 121 -0.01 12.38 2.07
C GLU A 121 0.47 11.59 3.30
N LEU A 122 1.59 10.88 3.19
CA LEU A 122 2.17 10.15 4.32
C LEU A 122 2.67 11.10 5.42
N LYS A 123 3.26 12.25 5.05
CA LYS A 123 3.67 13.27 6.03
C LYS A 123 2.45 13.83 6.77
N SER A 124 1.40 14.21 6.04
CA SER A 124 0.16 14.69 6.63
C SER A 124 -0.49 13.66 7.56
N LEU A 125 -0.50 12.37 7.18
CA LEU A 125 -1.03 11.28 8.01
C LEU A 125 -0.33 11.14 9.37
N VAL A 126 0.95 11.51 9.45
CA VAL A 126 1.78 11.38 10.65
C VAL A 126 1.81 12.68 11.47
N GLU A 127 1.54 13.81 10.84
CA GLU A 127 1.43 15.13 11.49
C GLU A 127 0.04 15.38 12.10
N ASP A 128 -1.01 14.73 11.61
CA ASP A 128 -2.35 14.78 12.22
C ASP A 128 -2.36 14.01 13.57
N PRO A 129 -2.72 14.66 14.69
CA PRO A 129 -2.72 14.08 16.05
C PRO A 129 -3.86 13.11 16.36
#